data_AF-A0A3D1KYH3-F1
#
_entry.id   AF-A0A3D1KYH3-F1
#
_cell.length_a   1.000
_cell.length_b   1.000
_cell.length_c   1.000
_cell.angle_alpha   90.00
_cell.angle_beta   90.00
_cell.angle_gamma   90.00
#
_symmetry.space_group_name_H-M   'P 1'
#
loop_
_entity.id
_entity.type
_entity.pdbx_description
1 polymer ?
#
loop_
_entity_poly.entity_id
_entity_poly.type
_entity_poly.pdbx_seq_one_letter_code
_entity_poly.pdbx_strand_id
1 'polypeptide(L)'
;MDMNTKPVLIYKSNMTCFHTALPVYFYGMPDGSISLVYARFYEINFHNTGLEFVFAELEDFSYDFETGQIYRYSSIEICLDDFREMVDRPETRIKIIKSLRNIDTYAEAQAHLNRMAGSRKENVHFQFV
;
A
#
# COMPACT_ATOMS: atom_id res chain seq x y z
N MET A 1 -22.75 -1.06 -12.72
CA MET A 1 -22.49 -1.50 -11.33
C MET A 1 -21.49 -0.54 -10.75
N ASP A 2 -21.81 0.14 -9.65
CA ASP A 2 -20.85 0.98 -8.95
C ASP A 2 -19.76 0.08 -8.36
N MET A 3 -18.67 -0.12 -9.10
CA MET A 3 -17.50 -0.84 -8.59
C MET A 3 -17.00 -0.12 -7.35
N ASN A 4 -17.00 -0.82 -6.23
CA ASN A 4 -16.52 -0.34 -4.94
C ASN A 4 -15.18 0.40 -5.12
N THR A 5 -15.15 1.72 -4.93
CA THR A 5 -13.98 2.55 -5.29
C THR A 5 -12.94 2.62 -4.19
N LYS A 6 -13.18 1.93 -3.08
CA LYS A 6 -12.35 2.00 -1.89
C LYS A 6 -11.28 0.90 -1.92
N PRO A 7 -10.02 1.23 -1.60
CA PRO A 7 -8.99 0.24 -1.32
C PRO A 7 -9.48 -0.88 -0.41
N VAL A 8 -9.18 -2.12 -0.77
CA VAL A 8 -9.55 -3.31 0.00
C VAL A 8 -8.33 -3.75 0.80
N LEU A 9 -8.48 -3.93 2.11
CA LEU A 9 -7.41 -4.46 2.93
C LEU A 9 -7.17 -5.93 2.56
N ILE A 10 -5.95 -6.26 2.11
CA ILE A 10 -5.53 -7.63 1.78
C ILE A 10 -5.04 -8.32 3.05
N TYR A 11 -4.07 -7.72 3.74
CA TYR A 11 -3.54 -8.24 4.99
C TYR A 11 -2.77 -7.18 5.79
N LYS A 12 -2.47 -7.50 7.05
CA LYS A 12 -1.69 -6.69 7.98
C LYS A 12 -0.64 -7.58 8.62
N SER A 13 0.61 -7.13 8.68
CA SER A 13 1.67 -7.89 9.35
C SER A 13 2.74 -6.98 9.92
N ASN A 14 3.50 -7.47 10.90
CA ASN A 14 4.78 -6.89 11.27
C ASN A 14 5.82 -7.48 10.33
N MET A 15 6.45 -6.63 9.51
CA MET A 15 7.37 -7.06 8.47
C MET A 15 8.79 -7.02 9.00
N THR A 16 9.53 -8.11 8.86
CA THR A 16 10.92 -8.19 9.30
C THR A 16 11.86 -7.44 8.37
N CYS A 17 11.51 -7.34 7.08
CA CYS A 17 12.34 -6.70 6.07
C CYS A 17 12.04 -5.21 5.87
N PHE A 18 11.08 -4.61 6.59
CA PHE A 18 10.78 -3.19 6.49
C PHE A 18 11.50 -2.40 7.60
N HIS A 19 11.91 -1.18 7.29
CA HIS A 19 12.52 -0.25 8.25
C HIS A 19 11.47 0.35 9.22
N THR A 20 10.68 -0.51 9.86
CA THR A 20 9.73 -0.13 10.89
C THR A 20 9.49 -1.29 11.86
N ALA A 21 9.35 -0.98 13.15
CA ALA A 21 8.87 -1.92 14.15
C ALA A 21 7.33 -1.95 14.24
N LEU A 22 6.65 -1.12 13.44
CA LEU A 22 5.20 -0.97 13.43
C LEU A 22 4.58 -1.79 12.30
N PRO A 23 3.28 -2.15 12.41
CA PRO A 23 2.61 -2.94 11.38
C PRO A 23 2.66 -2.31 9.99
N VAL A 24 2.68 -3.13 8.95
CA VAL A 24 2.51 -2.73 7.56
C VAL A 24 1.17 -3.26 7.06
N TYR A 25 0.37 -2.37 6.47
CA TYR A 25 -0.97 -2.69 5.97
C TYR A 25 -0.95 -2.70 4.44
N PHE A 26 -1.46 -3.76 3.83
CA PHE A 26 -1.46 -3.95 2.39
C PHE A 26 -2.88 -3.84 1.86
N TYR A 27 -3.03 -3.07 0.79
CA TYR A 27 -4.32 -2.73 0.20
C TYR A 27 -4.32 -2.99 -1.30
N GLY A 28 -5.32 -3.72 -1.77
CA GLY A 28 -5.64 -3.86 -3.18
C GLY A 28 -6.36 -2.60 -3.66
N MET A 29 -5.78 -1.94 -4.65
CA MET A 29 -6.28 -0.68 -5.18
C MET A 29 -7.17 -0.90 -6.41
N PRO A 30 -8.16 -0.04 -6.66
CA PRO A 30 -9.02 -0.17 -7.86
C PRO A 30 -8.30 -0.01 -9.20
N ASP A 31 -7.07 0.54 -9.21
CA ASP A 31 -6.23 0.68 -10.41
C ASP A 31 -5.36 -0.57 -10.67
N GLY A 32 -5.55 -1.63 -9.89
CA GLY A 32 -4.81 -2.88 -9.99
C GLY A 32 -3.48 -2.91 -9.22
N SER A 33 -3.07 -1.78 -8.63
CA SER A 33 -1.87 -1.73 -7.81
C SER A 33 -2.09 -2.32 -6.40
N ILE A 34 -1.01 -2.71 -5.73
CA ILE A 34 -1.04 -3.00 -4.30
C ILE A 34 -0.29 -1.89 -3.56
N SER A 35 -1.03 -1.14 -2.75
CA SER A 35 -0.47 -0.10 -1.89
C SER A 35 -0.15 -0.63 -0.50
N LEU A 36 0.92 -0.13 0.09
CA LEU A 36 1.31 -0.37 1.47
C LEU A 36 1.19 0.92 2.26
N VAL A 37 0.72 0.81 3.50
CA VAL A 37 0.68 1.88 4.48
C VAL A 37 1.38 1.41 5.75
N TYR A 38 2.39 2.13 6.18
CA TYR A 38 3.07 1.85 7.46
C TYR A 38 3.56 3.14 8.09
N ALA A 39 3.61 3.15 9.42
CA ALA A 39 4.24 4.22 10.16
C ALA A 39 5.72 3.91 10.39
N ARG A 40 6.57 4.94 10.41
CA ARG A 40 7.96 4.84 10.87
C ARG A 40 8.35 6.09 11.67
N PHE A 41 9.29 5.91 12.58
CA PHE A 41 9.86 7.02 13.32
C PHE A 41 10.88 7.77 12.48
N TYR A 42 10.94 9.09 12.65
CA TYR A 42 12.01 9.91 12.11
C TYR A 42 12.57 10.80 13.21
N GLU A 43 13.86 11.10 13.13
CA GLU A 43 14.51 11.99 14.10
C GLU A 43 14.17 13.45 13.77
N ILE A 44 13.69 14.20 14.77
CA ILE A 44 13.51 15.65 14.68
C ILE A 44 14.75 16.35 15.24
N ASN A 45 15.24 15.86 16.39
CA ASN A 45 16.49 16.24 17.04
C ASN A 45 16.89 15.16 18.06
N PHE A 46 18.03 15.33 18.74
CA PHE A 46 18.66 14.32 19.63
C PHE A 46 17.75 13.74 20.73
N HIS A 47 16.63 14.40 21.07
CA HIS A 47 15.69 13.93 22.11
C HIS A 47 14.26 13.70 21.60
N ASN A 48 13.92 14.13 20.37
CA ASN A 48 12.56 14.07 19.85
C ASN A 48 12.49 13.22 18.59
N THR A 49 11.65 12.19 18.64
CA THR A 49 11.25 11.41 17.48
C THR A 49 9.86 11.83 17.03
N GLY A 50 9.68 12.06 15.74
CA GLY A 50 8.36 12.19 15.12
C GLY A 50 7.89 10.86 14.55
N LEU A 51 6.60 10.80 14.21
CA LEU A 51 6.00 9.69 13.49
C LEU A 51 5.62 10.16 12.09
N GLU A 52 5.94 9.39 11.07
CA GLU A 52 5.43 9.62 9.72
C GLU A 52 4.77 8.36 9.16
N PHE A 53 3.65 8.54 8.47
CA PHE A 53 2.98 7.48 7.72
C PHE A 53 3.46 7.50 6.28
N VAL A 54 4.01 6.38 5.84
CA VAL A 54 4.53 6.14 4.51
C VAL A 54 3.49 5.39 3.69
N PHE A 55 3.26 5.90 2.48
CA PHE A 55 2.41 5.31 1.44
C PHE A 55 3.34 4.86 0.32
N ALA A 56 3.33 3.57 0.02
CA ALA A 56 4.18 2.97 -1.00
C ALA A 56 3.37 2.02 -1.88
N GLU A 57 3.95 1.59 -2.99
CA GLU A 57 3.40 0.58 -3.89
C GLU A 57 4.37 -0.60 -4.04
N LEU A 58 3.81 -1.79 -4.17
CA LEU A 58 4.58 -2.97 -4.60
C LEU A 58 4.78 -2.90 -6.11
N GLU A 59 6.03 -3.01 -6.57
CA GLU A 59 6.33 -3.01 -8.01
C GLU A 59 6.17 -4.40 -8.64
N ASP A 60 6.28 -5.45 -7.83
CA ASP A 60 6.31 -6.84 -8.31
C ASP A 60 4.96 -7.55 -8.26
N PHE A 61 3.93 -6.86 -7.74
CA PHE A 61 2.64 -7.46 -7.49
C PHE A 61 1.51 -6.56 -7.97
N SER A 62 0.44 -7.19 -8.46
CA SER A 62 -0.81 -6.54 -8.81
C SER A 62 -1.99 -7.27 -8.16
N TYR A 63 -3.12 -6.57 -8.10
CA TYR A 63 -4.35 -7.04 -7.50
C TYR A 63 -5.47 -6.92 -8.51
N ASP A 64 -6.16 -8.02 -8.81
CA ASP A 64 -7.41 -7.94 -9.55
C ASP A 64 -8.51 -7.54 -8.58
N PHE A 65 -9.03 -6.33 -8.79
CA PHE A 65 -10.02 -5.75 -7.89
C PHE A 65 -11.41 -6.38 -8.01
N GLU A 66 -11.73 -6.98 -9.17
CA GLU A 66 -13.01 -7.63 -9.41
C GLU A 66 -13.05 -9.02 -8.78
N THR A 67 -11.96 -9.77 -8.91
CA THR A 67 -11.87 -11.16 -8.42
C THR A 67 -11.25 -11.28 -7.03
N GLY A 68 -10.52 -10.27 -6.59
CA GLY A 68 -9.75 -10.29 -5.34
C GLY A 68 -8.46 -11.11 -5.41
N GLN A 69 -8.03 -11.49 -6.61
CA GLN A 69 -6.83 -12.29 -6.84
C GLN A 69 -5.55 -11.44 -6.80
N ILE A 70 -4.45 -12.07 -6.41
CA ILE A 70 -3.13 -11.44 -6.35
C ILE A 70 -2.26 -12.06 -7.44
N TYR A 71 -1.56 -11.21 -8.18
CA TYR A 71 -0.65 -11.64 -9.24
C TYR A 71 0.76 -11.13 -8.97
N ARG A 72 1.76 -11.97 -9.22
CA ARG A 72 3.16 -11.57 -9.29
C ARG A 72 3.55 -11.30 -10.74
N TYR A 73 4.31 -10.23 -10.97
CA TYR A 73 4.72 -9.77 -12.29
C TYR A 73 3.55 -9.72 -13.30
N SER A 74 2.37 -9.35 -12.81
CA SER A 74 1.13 -9.21 -13.58
C SER A 74 0.66 -10.44 -14.35
N SER A 75 1.15 -11.64 -14.04
CA SER A 75 0.88 -12.85 -14.84
C SER A 75 0.80 -14.15 -14.04
N ILE A 76 1.39 -14.21 -12.86
CA ILE A 76 1.40 -15.43 -12.03
C ILE A 76 0.44 -15.21 -10.87
N GLU A 77 -0.74 -15.82 -10.94
CA GLU A 77 -1.67 -15.85 -9.79
C GLU A 77 -1.01 -16.57 -8.61
N ILE A 78 -1.08 -15.96 -7.43
CA ILE A 78 -0.54 -16.51 -6.19
C ILE A 78 -1.59 -16.46 -5.08
N CYS A 79 -1.51 -17.40 -4.14
CA CYS A 79 -2.38 -17.38 -2.97
C CYS A 79 -1.92 -16.35 -1.93
N LEU A 80 -2.78 -16.06 -0.95
CA LEU A 80 -2.47 -15.10 0.11
C LEU A 80 -1.28 -15.51 0.98
N ASP A 81 -1.07 -16.81 1.19
CA ASP A 81 0.04 -17.30 2.02
C ASP A 81 1.38 -17.14 1.29
N ASP A 82 1.45 -17.48 0.00
CA ASP A 82 2.62 -17.19 -0.84
C ASP A 82 2.91 -15.69 -0.88
N PHE A 83 1.86 -14.88 -1.03
CA PHE A 83 2.00 -13.43 -1.04
C PHE A 83 2.64 -12.92 0.25
N ARG A 84 2.14 -13.35 1.42
CA ARG A 84 2.67 -12.97 2.75
C ARG A 84 4.13 -13.34 2.94
N GLU A 85 4.55 -14.50 2.44
CA GLU A 85 5.95 -14.91 2.51
C GLU A 85 6.83 -14.08 1.58
N MET A 86 6.38 -13.83 0.35
CA MET A 86 7.19 -13.17 -0.68
C MET A 86 7.46 -11.69 -0.40
N VAL A 87 6.48 -10.99 0.14
CA VAL A 87 6.56 -9.56 0.49
C VAL A 87 7.39 -9.27 1.74
N ASP A 88 7.65 -10.27 2.60
CA ASP A 88 8.57 -10.13 3.74
C ASP A 88 9.96 -10.63 3.38
N ARG A 89 10.43 -10.24 2.20
CA ARG A 89 11.76 -10.56 1.69
C ARG A 89 12.54 -9.29 1.36
N PRO A 90 13.88 -9.27 1.57
CA PRO A 90 14.71 -8.10 1.27
C PRO A 90 14.66 -7.66 -0.20
N GLU A 91 14.35 -8.57 -1.12
CA GLU A 91 14.26 -8.30 -2.55
C GLU A 91 12.94 -7.64 -2.96
N THR A 92 11.98 -7.50 -2.03
CA THR A 92 10.68 -6.89 -2.31
C THR A 92 10.86 -5.43 -2.73
N ARG A 93 10.50 -5.13 -3.97
CA ARG A 93 10.61 -3.77 -4.50
C ARG A 93 9.38 -2.95 -4.13
N ILE A 94 9.63 -1.89 -3.36
CA ILE A 94 8.62 -0.91 -3.00
C ILE A 94 8.99 0.47 -3.54
N LYS A 95 7.98 1.18 -4.05
CA LYS A 95 8.12 2.57 -4.45
C LYS A 95 7.38 3.46 -3.47
N ILE A 96 8.10 4.30 -2.73
CA ILE A 96 7.47 5.29 -1.86
C ILE A 96 6.80 6.37 -2.73
N ILE A 97 5.49 6.50 -2.57
CA ILE A 97 4.67 7.49 -3.29
C ILE A 97 4.58 8.78 -2.48
N LYS A 98 4.41 8.66 -1.16
CA LYS A 98 4.23 9.81 -0.27
C LYS A 98 4.56 9.43 1.17
N SER A 99 4.97 10.41 1.98
CA SER A 99 4.89 10.32 3.44
C SER A 99 4.11 11.51 4.02
N LEU A 100 3.43 11.29 5.14
CA LEU A 100 2.64 12.29 5.86
C LEU A 100 3.04 12.31 7.33
N ARG A 101 3.23 13.50 7.89
CA ARG A 101 3.63 13.74 9.29
C ARG A 101 2.54 14.41 10.14
N ASN A 102 1.42 14.75 9.50
CA ASN A 102 0.29 15.45 10.09
C ASN A 102 -0.92 14.53 10.30
N ILE A 103 -0.65 13.22 10.40
CA ILE A 103 -1.63 12.19 10.73
C ILE A 103 -1.00 11.23 11.73
N ASP A 104 -1.80 10.73 12.65
CA ASP A 104 -1.34 10.00 13.83
C ASP A 104 -1.86 8.57 13.87
N THR A 105 -2.83 8.22 13.01
CA THR A 105 -3.51 6.93 13.04
C THR A 105 -3.58 6.23 11.68
N TYR A 106 -3.63 4.89 11.70
CA TYR A 106 -3.93 4.08 10.50
C TYR A 106 -5.31 4.37 9.91
N ALA A 107 -6.27 4.82 10.72
CA ALA A 107 -7.59 5.21 10.24
C ALA A 107 -7.52 6.48 9.37
N GLU A 108 -6.75 7.48 9.79
CA GLU A 108 -6.49 8.68 8.99
C GLU A 108 -5.68 8.35 7.74
N ALA A 109 -4.69 7.47 7.86
CA ALA A 109 -3.91 7.00 6.72
C ALA A 109 -4.80 6.27 5.70
N GLN A 110 -5.71 5.40 6.16
CA GLN A 110 -6.69 4.75 5.28
C GLN A 110 -7.66 5.77 4.64
N ALA A 111 -8.12 6.78 5.38
CA ALA A 111 -8.92 7.87 4.82
C ALA A 111 -8.16 8.68 3.76
N HIS A 112 -6.84 8.81 3.89
CA HIS A 112 -5.98 9.37 2.84
C HIS A 112 -5.88 8.46 1.62
N LEU A 113 -5.67 7.15 1.83
CA LEU A 113 -5.60 6.17 0.74
C LEU A 113 -6.91 6.10 -0.05
N ASN A 114 -8.06 6.15 0.63
CA ASN A 114 -9.38 6.22 0.00
C ASN A 114 -9.53 7.45 -0.92
N ARG A 115 -9.00 8.61 -0.49
CA ARG A 115 -8.99 9.82 -1.32
C ARG A 115 -8.06 9.68 -2.52
N MET A 116 -6.88 9.09 -2.35
CA MET A 116 -5.94 8.82 -3.44
C MET A 116 -6.54 7.90 -4.51
N ALA A 117 -7.26 6.86 -4.10
CA ALA A 117 -7.94 5.95 -5.03
C ALA A 117 -8.98 6.67 -5.91
N GLY A 118 -9.71 7.64 -5.34
CA GLY A 118 -10.65 8.47 -6.09
C GLY A 118 -9.97 9.29 -7.20
N SER A 119 -8.90 10.01 -6.87
CA SER A 119 -8.18 10.88 -7.82
C SER A 119 -7.42 10.13 -8.92
N ARG A 120 -7.07 8.85 -8.71
CA ARG A 120 -6.38 8.04 -9.72
C ARG A 120 -7.30 7.59 -10.85
N LYS A 121 -8.57 7.34 -10.55
CA LYS A 121 -9.57 6.99 -11.58
C LYS A 121 -9.74 8.10 -12.62
N GLU A 122 -9.69 9.35 -12.18
CA GLU A 122 -9.85 10.51 -13.07
C GLU A 122 -8.70 10.60 -14.08
N ASN A 123 -7.45 10.33 -13.67
CA ASN A 123 -6.29 10.44 -14.57
C ASN A 123 -6.19 9.33 -15.62
N VAL A 124 -6.72 8.13 -15.35
CA VAL A 124 -6.75 7.04 -16.34
C VAL A 124 -7.77 7.32 -17.46
N HIS A 125 -8.82 8.07 -17.16
CA HIS A 125 -9.85 8.41 -18.15
C HIS A 125 -9.40 9.47 -19.19
N PHE A 126 -8.34 10.23 -18.91
CA PHE A 126 -7.80 11.25 -19.83
C PHE A 126 -6.66 10.76 -20.74
N GLN A 127 -6.27 9.48 -20.66
CA GLN A 127 -5.20 8.92 -21.51
C GLN A 127 -5.71 8.16 -22.75
N PHE A 128 -7.02 8.17 -22.99
CA PHE A 128 -7.63 7.60 -24.19
C PHE A 128 -8.47 8.67 -24.91
N VAL A 129 -7.80 9.61 -25.59
CA VAL A 129 -8.39 10.50 -26.60
C VAL A 129 -7.59 10.37 -27.88
#